data_AF-A0A519QGT1-F1
#
_entry.id   AF-A0A519QGT1-F1
#
_cell.length_a   1.000
_cell.length_b   1.000
_cell.length_c   1.000
_cell.angle_alpha   90.00
_cell.angle_beta   90.00
_cell.angle_gamma   90.00
#
_symmetry.space_group_name_H-M   'P 1'
#
loop_
_entity.id
_entity.type
_entity.pdbx_description
1 polymer ?
#
loop_
_entity_poly.entity_id
_entity_poly.type
_entity_poly.pdbx_seq_one_letter_code
_entity_poly.pdbx_strand_id
1 'polypeptide(L)' 'MSNITLAKLPELSPVKLTVWVTPELSKRLEDYAAVYSETYGMKEPVTELVPAMLATFLESDRAFSRRRGP' A
#
# COMPACT_ATOMS: atom_id res chain seq x y z
N MET A 1 -4.39 2.43 20.47
CA MET A 1 -4.47 3.22 19.23
C MET A 1 -3.50 2.59 18.25
N SER A 2 -4.01 1.74 17.36
CA SER A 2 -3.20 1.01 16.38
C SER A 2 -2.91 1.93 15.20
N ASN A 3 -1.67 2.41 15.12
CA ASN A 3 -1.20 3.24 14.01
C ASN A 3 -1.16 2.41 12.72
N ILE A 4 -1.48 3.05 11.60
CA ILE A 4 -1.30 2.48 10.27
C ILE A 4 0.19 2.23 9.99
N THR A 5 0.51 1.10 9.34
CA THR A 5 1.89 0.68 9.10
C THR A 5 2.55 1.39 7.91
N LEU A 6 1.78 2.12 7.09
CA LEU A 6 2.27 2.78 5.88
C LEU A 6 2.92 4.11 6.22
N ALA A 7 4.21 4.27 5.90
CA ALA A 7 4.91 5.54 5.97
C ALA A 7 4.65 6.41 4.73
N LYS A 8 4.98 7.70 4.81
CA LYS A 8 4.83 8.67 3.70
C LYS A 8 5.61 8.20 2.45
N LEU A 9 4.99 8.33 1.28
CA LEU A 9 5.50 7.78 0.02
C LEU A 9 6.77 8.49 -0.47
N PRO A 10 7.81 7.75 -0.91
CA PRO A 10 8.94 8.31 -1.65
C PRO A 10 8.60 8.52 -3.14
N GLU A 11 9.34 9.37 -3.84
CA GLU A 11 9.25 9.44 -5.31
C GLU A 11 9.86 8.20 -5.96
N LEU A 12 9.09 7.53 -6.81
CA LEU A 12 9.50 6.35 -7.59
C LEU A 12 9.04 6.50 -9.04
N SER A 13 9.81 5.98 -10.01
CA SER A 13 9.39 5.91 -11.41
C SER A 13 8.40 4.75 -11.61
N PRO A 14 7.11 5.01 -11.88
CA PRO A 14 6.08 3.97 -11.84
C PRO A 14 6.08 3.12 -13.13
N VAL A 15 5.92 1.80 -12.97
CA VAL A 15 5.60 0.88 -14.06
C VAL A 15 4.10 0.61 -14.03
N LYS A 16 3.40 0.79 -15.16
CA LYS A 16 1.95 0.57 -15.25
C LYS A 16 1.62 -0.91 -15.10
N LEU A 17 0.89 -1.25 -14.04
CA LEU A 17 0.31 -2.57 -13.81
C LEU A 17 -1.22 -2.45 -13.69
N THR A 18 -1.95 -3.22 -14.48
CA THR A 18 -3.42 -3.29 -14.39
C THR A 18 -3.82 -4.59 -13.69
N VAL A 19 -4.61 -4.50 -12.63
CA VAL A 19 -5.09 -5.63 -11.83
C VAL A 19 -6.61 -5.56 -11.69
N TRP A 20 -7.25 -6.73 -11.62
CA TRP A 20 -8.63 -6.85 -11.18
C TRP A 20 -8.64 -7.21 -9.70
N VAL A 21 -9.41 -6.47 -8.91
CA VAL A 21 -9.58 -6.72 -7.48
C VAL A 21 -11.03 -7.13 -7.20
N THR A 22 -11.24 -7.89 -6.12
CA THR A 22 -12.58 -8.22 -5.68
C THR A 22 -13.28 -6.96 -5.14
N PRO A 23 -14.63 -6.89 -5.19
CA PRO A 23 -15.37 -5.76 -4.61
C PRO A 23 -15.04 -5.53 -3.12
N GLU A 24 -14.87 -6.62 -2.37
CA GLU A 24 -14.50 -6.56 -0.96
C GLU A 24 -13.11 -5.93 -0.75
N LEU A 25 -12.13 -6.27 -1.57
CA LEU A 25 -10.81 -5.63 -1.49
C LEU A 25 -10.87 -4.16 -1.90
N SER A 26 -11.66 -3.80 -2.92
CA SER A 26 -11.86 -2.39 -3.31
C SER A 26 -12.37 -1.55 -2.14
N LYS A 27 -13.43 -2.04 -1.46
CA LYS A 27 -14.00 -1.35 -0.31
C LYS A 27 -12.97 -1.16 0.82
N ARG A 28 -12.22 -2.21 1.14
CA ARG A 28 -11.19 -2.15 2.19
C ARG A 28 -10.05 -1.17 1.84
N LEU A 29 -9.71 -1.04 0.56
CA LEU A 29 -8.71 -0.07 0.11
C LEU A 29 -9.22 1.37 0.24
N GLU A 30 -10.50 1.61 -0.08
CA GLU A 30 -11.16 2.91 0.12
C GLU A 30 -11.22 3.29 1.61
N ASP A 31 -11.64 2.36 2.47
CA ASP A 31 -11.66 2.55 3.92
C ASP A 31 -10.26 2.89 4.46
N TYR A 32 -9.23 2.20 3.96
CA TYR A 32 -7.85 2.49 4.34
C TYR A 32 -7.43 3.90 3.90
N ALA A 33 -7.76 4.32 2.69
CA ALA A 33 -7.42 5.65 2.19
C ALA A 33 -8.08 6.76 3.04
N ALA A 34 -9.30 6.54 3.53
CA ALA A 34 -9.95 7.45 4.47
C ALA A 34 -9.14 7.56 5.78
N VAL A 35 -8.77 6.44 6.39
CA VAL A 35 -7.96 6.43 7.63
C VAL A 35 -6.58 7.06 7.41
N TYR A 36 -5.93 6.80 6.28
CA TYR A 36 -4.65 7.41 5.91
C TYR A 36 -4.78 8.94 5.83
N SER A 37 -5.84 9.43 5.18
CA SER A 37 -6.13 10.86 5.08
C SER A 37 -6.39 11.50 6.43
N GLU A 38 -7.11 10.84 7.33
CA GLU A 38 -7.34 11.32 8.69
C GLU A 38 -6.03 11.37 9.50
N THR A 39 -5.18 10.36 9.33
CA THR A 39 -3.92 10.24 10.08
C THR A 39 -2.89 11.29 9.66
N TYR A 40 -2.75 11.54 8.35
CA TYR A 40 -1.70 12.40 7.80
C TYR A 40 -2.21 13.75 7.27
N GLY A 41 -3.52 14.00 7.32
CA GLY A 41 -4.14 15.22 6.77
C GLY A 41 -4.01 15.33 5.25
N MET A 42 -3.64 14.25 4.56
CA MET A 42 -3.33 14.23 3.14
C MET A 42 -4.14 13.14 2.45
N LYS A 43 -5.01 13.56 1.53
CA LYS A 43 -5.84 12.65 0.75
C LYS A 43 -5.05 12.15 -0.45
N GLU A 44 -4.64 10.89 -0.39
CA GLU A 44 -4.02 10.17 -1.51
C GLU A 44 -5.03 9.20 -2.13
N PRO A 45 -5.10 9.09 -3.47
CA PRO A 45 -5.97 8.11 -4.10
C PRO A 45 -5.43 6.69 -3.86
N VAL A 46 -6.34 5.71 -3.83
CA VAL A 46 -6.00 4.30 -3.63
C VAL A 46 -4.93 3.83 -4.62
N THR A 47 -4.93 4.35 -5.85
CA THR A 47 -3.95 4.00 -6.88
C THR A 47 -2.51 4.38 -6.54
N GLU A 48 -2.30 5.42 -5.71
CA GLU A 48 -0.97 5.82 -5.23
C GLU A 48 -0.59 5.06 -3.95
N LEU A 49 -1.58 4.73 -3.11
CA LEU A 49 -1.36 3.97 -1.88
C LEU A 49 -1.05 2.49 -2.14
N VAL A 50 -1.71 1.86 -3.12
CA VAL A 50 -1.57 0.42 -3.42
C VAL A 50 -0.12 0.01 -3.72
N PRO A 51 0.63 0.69 -4.61
CA PRO A 51 2.03 0.36 -4.85
C PRO A 51 2.87 0.34 -3.58
N ALA A 52 2.66 1.33 -2.70
CA ALA A 52 3.40 1.43 -1.45
C ALA A 52 2.99 0.39 -0.41
N MET A 53 1.69 0.09 -0.30
CA MET A 53 1.20 -1.04 0.50
C MET A 53 1.83 -2.36 0.08
N LEU A 54 1.92 -2.60 -1.24
CA LEU A 54 2.55 -3.80 -1.79
C LEU A 54 4.05 -3.82 -1.51
N ALA A 55 4.75 -2.69 -1.65
CA ALA A 55 6.16 -2.58 -1.30
C ALA A 55 6.40 -2.93 0.18
N THR A 56 5.67 -2.28 1.10
CA THR A 56 5.76 -2.57 2.53
C THR A 56 5.43 -4.03 2.85
N PHE A 57 4.41 -4.60 2.19
CA PHE A 57 4.06 -6.01 2.36
C PHE A 57 5.23 -6.93 1.96
N LEU A 58 5.81 -6.73 0.77
CA LEU A 58 6.92 -7.53 0.27
C LEU A 58 8.19 -7.39 1.13
N GLU A 59 8.48 -6.18 1.62
CA GLU A 59 9.59 -5.93 2.55
C GLU A 59 9.36 -6.61 3.91
N SER A 60 8.12 -6.66 4.40
CA SER A 60 7.77 -7.30 5.67
C SER A 60 7.78 -8.83 5.59
N ASP A 61 7.64 -9.41 4.40
CA ASP A 61 7.67 -10.86 4.20
C ASP A 61 9.12 -11.38 4.21
N ARG A 62 9.56 -11.81 5.40
CA ARG A 62 10.90 -12.38 5.62
C ARG A 62 11.09 -13.71 4.90
N ALA A 63 10.02 -14.50 4.72
CA ALA A 63 10.11 -15.78 4.04
C ALA A 63 10.30 -15.56 2.54
N PHE A 64 9.58 -14.60 1.96
CA PHE A 64 9.79 -14.12 0.60
C PHE A 64 11.20 -13.58 0.42
N SER A 65 11.64 -12.67 1.29
CA SER A 65 12.97 -12.04 1.23
C SER A 65 14.11 -13.07 1.24
N ARG A 66 13.99 -14.12 2.05
CA ARG A 66 14.99 -15.22 2.10
C ARG A 66 15.03 -16.05 0.82
N ARG A 67 13.91 -16.18 0.10
CA ARG A 67 13.79 -17.00 -1.12
C ARG A 67 14.09 -16.24 -2.39
N ARG A 68 13.93 -14.91 -2.40
CA ARG A 68 14.20 -14.05 -3.56
C ARG A 68 15.68 -14.08 -3.99
N GLY A 69 16.58 -14.46 -3.08
CA GLY A 69 18.03 -14.37 -3.29
C GLY A 69 18.55 -12.93 -3.19
N PRO A 70 19.88 -12.73 -3.14
CA PRO A 70 20.50 -11.42 -3.24
C PRO A 70 20.25 -10.75 -4.61
#